data_AF-A0A7S0IJG1-F1
#
_entry.id   AF-A0A7S0IJG1-F1
#
_cell.length_a   1.000
_cell.length_b   1.000
_cell.length_c   1.000
_cell.angle_alpha   90.00
_cell.angle_beta   90.00
_cell.angle_gamma   90.00
#
_symmetry.space_group_name_H-M   'P 1'
#
loop_
_entity.id
_entity.type
_entity.pdbx_description
1 polymer ?
#
loop_
_entity_poly.entity_id
_entity_poly.type
_entity_poly.pdbx_seq_one_letter_code
_entity_poly.pdbx_strand_id
1 'polypeptide(L)'
;GALVGMRLTSAASADLGEAHEARGMDSLPDYEVRVARLPPPAAAYLSRHVACVFTGAVRLAATVAKGVVDAWQRRAPGVEEALRACAAMGKDMADAFDRLGSLPTAAFVGDGTPEARAELEAVGSILERHKVLQERLWPLINSPAVAALYAAVAPHATGSHICGAGNGGHIVVFLKPGASVEAMSRAARGCAEAPDAEV
;
A
#
# COMPACT_ATOMS: atom_id res chain seq x y z
N GLY A 1 18.07 -8.97 -18.71
CA GLY A 1 18.01 -7.88 -19.70
C GLY A 1 17.13 -6.72 -19.26
N ALA A 2 17.25 -6.25 -18.01
CA ALA A 2 16.44 -5.14 -17.46
C ALA A 2 17.12 -3.76 -17.58
N LEU A 3 18.30 -3.69 -18.23
CA LEU A 3 19.06 -2.45 -18.43
C LEU A 3 18.76 -1.74 -19.76
N VAL A 4 17.81 -2.24 -20.56
CA VAL A 4 17.45 -1.65 -21.86
C VAL A 4 16.14 -0.85 -21.80
N GLY A 5 15.43 -0.87 -20.66
CA GLY A 5 14.18 -0.12 -20.45
C GLY A 5 14.34 1.34 -20.01
N MET A 6 15.55 1.79 -19.65
CA MET A 6 15.84 3.17 -19.23
C MET A 6 16.02 4.13 -20.41
N ARG A 7 15.11 4.08 -21.39
CA ARG A 7 14.95 5.13 -22.41
C ARG A 7 13.61 5.88 -22.21
N LEU A 8 13.29 6.19 -20.95
CA LEU A 8 12.20 7.09 -20.59
C LEU A 8 12.72 8.53 -20.46
N THR A 9 13.09 9.11 -21.60
CA THR A 9 12.96 10.55 -21.91
C THR A 9 12.59 10.60 -23.39
N SER A 10 11.52 11.26 -23.82
CA SER A 10 11.35 12.70 -23.76
C SER A 10 9.88 13.12 -23.75
N ALA A 11 9.45 13.84 -22.71
CA ALA A 11 8.31 14.74 -22.82
C ALA A 11 8.53 15.91 -21.86
N ALA A 12 9.10 16.99 -22.37
CA ALA A 12 8.78 18.34 -21.93
C ALA A 12 7.92 18.94 -23.04
N SER A 13 6.67 19.27 -22.73
CA SER A 13 5.86 20.09 -23.62
C SER A 13 6.28 21.55 -23.39
N ALA A 14 6.66 22.19 -24.50
CA ALA A 14 6.99 23.61 -24.70
C ALA A 14 8.47 24.03 -24.56
N ASP A 15 8.96 24.62 -25.65
CA ASP A 15 10.17 25.43 -25.86
C ASP A 15 11.55 24.74 -25.91
N LEU A 16 11.90 24.26 -27.10
CA LEU A 16 13.29 24.01 -27.50
C LEU A 16 13.99 25.33 -27.88
N GLY A 17 14.57 26.00 -26.88
CA GLY A 17 15.70 26.93 -27.00
C GLY A 17 16.98 26.30 -26.44
N GLU A 18 18.14 26.84 -26.82
CA GLU A 18 19.46 26.18 -26.93
C GLU A 18 20.05 25.36 -25.75
N ALA A 19 20.88 24.39 -26.18
CA ALA A 19 22.12 23.84 -25.61
C ALA A 19 22.15 23.23 -24.19
N HIS A 20 21.75 21.96 -24.12
CA HIS A 20 22.50 20.83 -23.53
C HIS A 20 23.34 21.07 -22.25
N GLU A 21 22.67 21.34 -21.13
CA GLU A 21 23.16 20.94 -19.80
C GLU A 21 22.44 19.66 -19.36
N ALA A 22 23.11 18.82 -18.57
CA ALA A 22 22.59 17.56 -18.07
C ALA A 22 21.45 17.74 -17.02
N ARG A 23 20.38 18.46 -17.37
CA ARG A 23 19.17 18.67 -16.55
C ARG A 23 18.23 17.45 -16.51
N GLY A 24 18.74 16.26 -16.81
CA GLY A 24 17.96 15.02 -16.83
C GLY A 24 17.85 14.33 -15.47
N MET A 25 18.63 14.75 -14.48
CA MET A 25 18.54 14.23 -13.11
C MET A 25 17.66 15.08 -12.20
N ASP A 26 17.53 16.38 -12.45
CA ASP A 26 16.60 17.28 -11.75
C ASP A 26 15.13 17.03 -12.12
N SER A 27 14.87 16.15 -13.09
CA SER A 27 13.53 15.71 -13.48
C SER A 27 13.03 14.46 -12.74
N LEU A 28 13.88 13.84 -11.90
CA LEU A 28 13.44 12.78 -11.01
C LEU A 28 12.82 13.41 -9.75
N PRO A 29 11.72 12.87 -9.20
CA PRO A 29 11.18 13.37 -7.95
C PRO A 29 12.26 13.35 -6.86
N ASP A 30 12.35 14.41 -6.05
CA ASP A 30 13.10 14.34 -4.80
C ASP A 30 12.42 13.31 -3.89
N TYR A 31 13.13 12.20 -3.62
CA TYR A 31 12.67 11.16 -2.73
C TYR A 31 13.23 11.39 -1.33
N GLU A 32 12.37 11.78 -0.39
CA GLU A 32 12.71 11.78 1.03
C GLU A 32 12.48 10.36 1.60
N VAL A 33 13.55 9.76 2.12
CA VAL A 33 13.46 8.48 2.84
C VAL A 33 13.57 8.75 4.32
N ARG A 34 12.50 8.44 5.07
CA ARG A 34 12.46 8.55 6.52
C ARG A 34 12.07 7.22 7.13
N VAL A 35 12.82 6.78 8.12
CA VAL A 35 12.50 5.57 8.90
C VAL A 35 11.64 5.98 10.10
N ALA A 36 10.47 5.38 10.24
CA ALA A 36 9.62 5.59 11.40
C ALA A 36 10.24 4.95 12.66
N ARG A 37 10.04 5.58 13.81
CA ARG A 37 10.56 5.14 15.10
C ARG A 37 9.62 4.13 15.73
N LEU A 38 9.85 2.86 15.44
CA LEU A 38 9.13 1.73 16.05
C LEU A 38 10.08 0.97 17.00
N PRO A 39 10.09 1.29 18.31
CA PRO A 39 10.90 0.54 19.27
C PRO A 39 10.41 -0.92 19.36
N PRO A 40 11.25 -1.87 19.84
CA PRO A 40 10.94 -3.29 19.81
C PRO A 40 9.57 -3.69 20.40
N PRO A 41 9.09 -3.10 21.52
CA PRO A 41 7.76 -3.40 22.03
C PRO A 41 6.62 -3.01 21.08
N ALA A 42 6.73 -1.86 20.42
CA ALA A 42 5.75 -1.38 19.46
C ALA A 42 5.77 -2.22 18.17
N ALA A 43 6.96 -2.58 17.68
CA ALA A 43 7.12 -3.46 16.53
C ALA A 43 6.54 -4.86 16.81
N ALA A 44 6.77 -5.41 18.00
CA ALA A 44 6.20 -6.69 18.41
C ALA A 44 4.67 -6.60 18.54
N TYR A 45 4.13 -5.49 19.06
CA TYR A 45 2.68 -5.24 19.09
C TYR A 45 2.09 -5.19 17.69
N LEU A 46 2.68 -4.41 16.78
CA LEU A 46 2.24 -4.32 15.40
C LEU A 46 2.27 -5.69 14.71
N SER A 47 3.35 -6.45 14.89
CA SER A 47 3.53 -7.76 14.26
C SER A 47 2.46 -8.78 14.66
N ARG A 48 1.96 -8.73 15.91
CA ARG A 48 0.84 -9.59 16.35
C ARG A 48 -0.49 -9.25 15.68
N HIS A 49 -0.60 -8.04 15.15
CA HIS A 49 -1.79 -7.55 14.47
C HIS A 49 -1.59 -7.49 12.95
N VAL A 50 -0.56 -8.14 12.40
CA VAL A 50 -0.36 -8.19 10.96
C VAL A 50 -0.48 -9.64 10.49
N ALA A 51 -1.30 -9.84 9.48
CA ALA A 51 -1.35 -11.07 8.72
C ALA A 51 -1.17 -10.77 7.23
N CYS A 52 -0.74 -11.78 6.50
CA CYS A 52 -0.45 -11.66 5.08
C CYS A 52 -1.23 -12.77 4.36
N VAL A 53 -2.09 -12.40 3.42
CA VAL A 53 -2.86 -13.35 2.61
C VAL A 53 -2.24 -13.41 1.22
N PHE A 54 -1.60 -14.51 0.87
CA PHE A 54 -1.26 -14.81 -0.50
C PHE A 54 -2.54 -15.01 -1.31
N THR A 55 -2.68 -14.28 -2.42
CA THR A 55 -3.91 -14.24 -3.23
C THR A 55 -3.82 -15.08 -4.50
N GLY A 56 -2.73 -15.83 -4.68
CA GLY A 56 -2.39 -16.49 -5.94
C GLY A 56 -1.44 -15.67 -6.82
N ALA A 57 -0.93 -16.33 -7.87
CA ALA A 57 0.03 -15.73 -8.78
C ALA A 57 -0.66 -15.02 -9.95
N VAL A 58 -0.62 -13.68 -9.96
CA VAL A 58 -1.09 -12.88 -11.09
C VAL A 58 0.03 -12.00 -11.62
N ARG A 59 0.19 -11.96 -12.95
CA ARG A 59 1.26 -11.23 -13.64
C ARG A 59 0.73 -9.95 -14.30
N LEU A 60 0.31 -8.99 -13.49
CA LEU A 60 -0.21 -7.70 -13.99
C LEU A 60 0.62 -6.48 -13.59
N ALA A 61 1.64 -6.65 -12.74
CA ALA A 61 2.43 -5.52 -12.23
C ALA A 61 2.98 -4.59 -13.33
N ALA A 62 3.55 -5.16 -14.40
CA ALA A 62 4.06 -4.39 -15.53
C ALA A 62 2.95 -3.63 -16.28
N THR A 63 1.79 -4.24 -16.45
CA THR A 63 0.62 -3.64 -17.11
C THR A 63 0.06 -2.49 -16.28
N VAL A 64 -0.06 -2.67 -14.96
CA VAL A 64 -0.52 -1.61 -14.05
C VAL A 64 0.45 -0.43 -14.08
N ALA A 65 1.74 -0.68 -13.90
CA ALA A 65 2.75 0.37 -13.89
C ALA A 65 2.77 1.15 -15.22
N LYS A 66 2.76 0.44 -16.35
CA LYS A 66 2.67 1.08 -17.67
C LYS A 66 1.38 1.89 -17.80
N GLY A 67 0.25 1.35 -17.37
CA GLY A 67 -1.04 2.00 -17.42
C GLY A 67 -1.09 3.34 -16.67
N VAL A 68 -0.53 3.38 -15.46
CA VAL A 68 -0.42 4.61 -14.66
C VAL A 68 0.51 5.63 -15.34
N VAL A 69 1.65 5.17 -15.88
CA VAL A 69 2.58 6.04 -16.63
C VAL A 69 1.91 6.60 -17.89
N ASP A 70 1.21 5.77 -18.65
CA ASP A 70 0.48 6.17 -19.87
C ASP A 70 -0.63 7.19 -19.53
N ALA A 71 -1.33 7.01 -18.40
CA ALA A 71 -2.34 7.96 -17.91
C ALA A 71 -1.72 9.30 -17.53
N TRP A 72 -0.57 9.28 -16.86
CA TRP A 72 0.18 10.49 -16.51
C TRP A 72 0.71 11.23 -17.74
N GLN A 73 1.34 10.52 -18.69
CA GLN A 73 1.86 11.10 -19.94
C GLN A 73 0.75 11.77 -20.77
N ARG A 74 -0.44 11.16 -20.81
CA ARG A 74 -1.61 11.72 -21.50
C ARG A 74 -2.37 12.76 -20.67
N ARG A 75 -1.87 13.13 -19.48
CA ARG A 75 -2.47 14.12 -18.57
C ARG A 75 -3.93 13.78 -18.24
N ALA A 76 -4.23 12.49 -18.03
CA ALA A 76 -5.58 12.05 -17.69
C ALA A 76 -6.10 12.80 -16.44
N PRO A 77 -7.36 13.26 -16.42
CA PRO A 77 -7.90 14.01 -15.30
C PRO A 77 -7.69 13.31 -13.95
N GLY A 78 -7.20 14.03 -12.95
CA GLY A 78 -7.02 13.52 -11.58
C GLY A 78 -5.83 12.59 -11.35
N VAL A 79 -5.08 12.17 -12.39
CA VAL A 79 -3.96 11.24 -12.22
C VAL A 79 -2.82 11.84 -11.38
N GLU A 80 -2.48 13.12 -11.59
CA GLU A 80 -1.43 13.79 -10.82
C GLU A 80 -1.82 14.02 -9.37
N GLU A 81 -3.08 14.41 -9.13
CA GLU A 81 -3.63 14.56 -7.80
C GLU A 81 -3.57 13.23 -7.05
N ALA A 82 -3.96 12.14 -7.71
CA ALA A 82 -3.92 10.81 -7.12
C ALA A 82 -2.48 10.34 -6.83
N LEU A 83 -1.53 10.58 -7.73
CA LEU A 83 -0.11 10.27 -7.48
C LEU A 83 0.47 11.09 -6.30
N ARG A 84 0.13 12.38 -6.21
CA ARG A 84 0.54 13.22 -5.07
C ARG A 84 -0.08 12.75 -3.76
N ALA A 85 -1.34 12.33 -3.78
CA ALA A 85 -2.00 11.76 -2.61
C ALA A 85 -1.38 10.40 -2.21
N CYS A 86 -0.97 9.55 -3.15
CA CYS A 86 -0.17 8.34 -2.86
C CYS A 86 1.11 8.67 -2.12
N ALA A 87 1.86 9.68 -2.57
CA ALA A 87 3.08 10.12 -1.90
C ALA A 87 2.80 10.67 -0.49
N ALA A 88 1.75 11.48 -0.32
CA ALA A 88 1.35 12.01 0.98
C ALA A 88 0.98 10.91 1.99
N MET A 89 0.33 9.83 1.54
CA MET A 89 0.01 8.69 2.41
C MET A 89 1.24 7.95 2.93
N GLY A 90 2.36 7.96 2.20
CA GLY A 90 3.63 7.44 2.71
C GLY A 90 4.09 8.17 3.96
N LYS A 91 3.93 9.50 3.97
CA LYS A 91 4.19 10.34 5.14
C LYS A 91 3.17 10.09 6.26
N ASP A 92 1.87 10.04 5.95
CA ASP A 92 0.82 9.72 6.93
C ASP A 92 1.11 8.41 7.67
N MET A 93 1.55 7.38 6.92
CA MET A 93 1.90 6.07 7.46
C MET A 93 3.11 6.14 8.38
N ALA A 94 4.17 6.83 7.96
CA ALA A 94 5.36 7.01 8.79
C ALA A 94 5.05 7.79 10.08
N ASP A 95 4.22 8.82 9.99
CA ASP A 95 3.79 9.62 11.14
C ASP A 95 2.90 8.79 12.10
N ALA A 96 2.05 7.91 11.57
CA ALA A 96 1.26 6.98 12.39
C ALA A 96 2.14 5.97 13.14
N PHE A 97 3.16 5.44 12.48
CA PHE A 97 4.13 4.56 13.14
C PHE A 97 4.96 5.28 14.21
N ASP A 98 5.32 6.55 14.00
CA ASP A 98 5.99 7.34 15.05
C ASP A 98 5.09 7.56 16.27
N ARG A 99 3.80 7.87 16.05
CA ARG A 99 2.84 8.02 17.16
C ARG A 99 2.69 6.72 17.93
N LEU A 100 2.50 5.59 17.23
CA LEU A 100 2.45 4.27 17.86
C LEU A 100 3.74 3.99 18.65
N GLY A 101 4.91 4.26 18.07
CA GLY A 101 6.20 4.02 18.72
C GLY A 101 6.55 4.97 19.87
N SER A 102 5.85 6.11 19.98
CA SER A 102 6.00 7.06 21.09
C SER A 102 5.27 6.64 22.37
N LEU A 103 4.37 5.65 22.28
CA LEU A 103 3.61 5.17 23.43
C LEU A 103 4.52 4.43 24.44
N PRO A 104 4.21 4.49 25.74
CA PRO A 104 4.98 3.77 26.75
C PRO A 104 4.88 2.26 26.54
N THR A 105 5.92 1.50 26.94
CA THR A 105 5.95 0.03 26.75
C THR A 105 4.72 -0.69 27.33
N ALA A 106 4.16 -0.19 28.43
CA ALA A 106 2.95 -0.72 29.04
C ALA A 106 1.71 -0.64 28.13
N ALA A 107 1.71 0.25 27.13
CA ALA A 107 0.64 0.39 26.15
C ALA A 107 0.47 -0.84 25.25
N PHE A 108 1.47 -1.72 25.19
CA PHE A 108 1.54 -2.85 24.25
C PHE A 108 1.28 -4.23 24.89
N VAL A 109 0.89 -4.27 26.17
CA VAL A 109 0.57 -5.52 26.87
C VAL A 109 -0.74 -6.10 26.36
N GLY A 110 -0.76 -7.40 26.08
CA GLY A 110 -1.92 -8.08 25.50
C GLY A 110 -2.34 -7.47 24.16
N ASP A 111 -3.62 -7.13 24.06
CA ASP A 111 -4.26 -6.45 22.92
C ASP A 111 -4.06 -4.93 22.91
N GLY A 112 -3.17 -4.42 23.77
CA GLY A 112 -2.84 -3.00 23.87
C GLY A 112 -3.86 -2.16 24.62
N THR A 113 -3.44 -0.97 25.05
CA THR A 113 -4.31 0.05 25.66
C THR A 113 -5.18 0.72 24.60
N PRO A 114 -6.24 1.46 25.00
CA PRO A 114 -7.08 2.19 24.04
C PRO A 114 -6.28 3.09 23.08
N GLU A 115 -5.20 3.71 23.55
CA GLU A 115 -4.32 4.56 22.72
C GLU A 115 -3.57 3.75 21.67
N ALA A 116 -3.01 2.59 22.06
CA ALA A 116 -2.32 1.71 21.11
C ALA A 116 -3.28 1.12 20.06
N ARG A 117 -4.54 0.90 20.43
CA ARG A 117 -5.59 0.45 19.49
C ARG A 117 -6.01 1.57 18.55
N ALA A 118 -6.15 2.80 19.04
CA ALA A 118 -6.46 3.96 18.22
C ALA A 118 -5.37 4.24 17.17
N GLU A 119 -4.09 4.12 17.53
CA GLU A 119 -3.01 4.27 16.54
C GLU A 119 -2.96 3.11 15.53
N LEU A 120 -3.31 1.89 15.94
CA LEU A 120 -3.50 0.75 15.02
C LEU A 120 -4.67 1.01 14.04
N GLU A 121 -5.77 1.59 14.53
CA GLU A 121 -6.91 2.06 13.72
C GLU A 121 -6.52 3.15 12.72
N ALA A 122 -5.67 4.10 13.14
CA ALA A 122 -5.15 5.12 12.24
C ALA A 122 -4.34 4.51 11.10
N VAL A 123 -3.46 3.53 11.39
CA VAL A 123 -2.71 2.78 10.36
C VAL A 123 -3.65 2.07 9.39
N GLY A 124 -4.65 1.34 9.91
CA GLY A 124 -5.63 0.66 9.06
C GLY A 124 -6.42 1.61 8.17
N SER A 125 -6.85 2.76 8.70
CA SER A 125 -7.56 3.79 7.94
C SER A 125 -6.74 4.36 6.78
N ILE A 126 -5.43 4.55 6.97
CA ILE A 126 -4.52 4.98 5.89
C ILE A 126 -4.50 3.95 4.76
N LEU A 127 -4.49 2.66 5.07
CA LEU A 127 -4.52 1.59 4.05
C LEU A 127 -5.83 1.54 3.28
N GLU A 128 -6.96 1.73 3.95
CA GLU A 128 -8.27 1.79 3.28
C GLU A 128 -8.36 2.99 2.34
N ARG A 129 -7.86 4.16 2.77
CA ARG A 129 -7.73 5.32 1.88
C ARG A 129 -6.83 5.01 0.69
N HIS A 130 -5.73 4.29 0.91
CA HIS A 130 -4.80 3.93 -0.16
C HIS A 130 -5.43 3.01 -1.19
N LYS A 131 -6.22 2.00 -0.76
CA LYS A 131 -6.97 1.14 -1.69
C LYS A 131 -7.85 1.95 -2.64
N VAL A 132 -8.69 2.84 -2.10
CA VAL A 132 -9.60 3.67 -2.91
C VAL A 132 -8.83 4.52 -3.91
N LEU A 133 -7.69 5.07 -3.49
CA LEU A 133 -6.85 5.86 -4.38
C LEU A 133 -6.18 5.03 -5.49
N GLN A 134 -5.72 3.83 -5.14
CA GLN A 134 -5.07 2.92 -6.10
C GLN A 134 -6.07 2.43 -7.15
N GLU A 135 -7.32 2.17 -6.76
CA GLU A 135 -8.42 1.86 -7.69
C GLU A 135 -8.74 3.02 -8.63
N ARG A 136 -8.68 4.27 -8.16
CA ARG A 136 -8.83 5.46 -9.03
C ARG A 136 -7.72 5.57 -10.07
N LEU A 137 -6.48 5.21 -9.70
CA LEU A 137 -5.33 5.21 -10.60
C LEU A 137 -5.40 4.08 -11.63
N TRP A 138 -5.87 2.91 -11.20
CA TRP A 138 -5.98 1.74 -12.07
C TRP A 138 -7.15 0.84 -11.63
N PRO A 139 -8.34 0.99 -12.23
CA PRO A 139 -9.54 0.27 -11.79
C PRO A 139 -9.41 -1.26 -11.81
N LEU A 140 -8.63 -1.82 -12.74
CA LEU A 140 -8.41 -3.27 -12.85
C LEU A 140 -7.50 -3.84 -11.74
N ILE A 141 -7.09 -3.03 -10.78
CA ILE A 141 -6.32 -3.51 -9.63
C ILE A 141 -7.19 -4.30 -8.64
N ASN A 142 -8.48 -3.97 -8.58
CA ASN A 142 -9.47 -4.65 -7.76
C ASN A 142 -10.24 -5.64 -8.62
N SER A 143 -9.64 -6.81 -8.87
CA SER A 143 -10.33 -7.91 -9.55
C SER A 143 -11.41 -8.52 -8.64
N PRO A 144 -12.38 -9.28 -9.19
CA PRO A 144 -13.37 -9.97 -8.38
C PRO A 144 -12.77 -10.83 -7.25
N ALA A 145 -11.64 -11.50 -7.51
CA ALA A 145 -10.93 -12.29 -6.52
C ALA A 145 -10.37 -11.43 -5.37
N VAL A 146 -9.75 -10.29 -5.70
CA VAL A 146 -9.21 -9.35 -4.69
C VAL A 146 -10.33 -8.69 -3.90
N ALA A 147 -11.42 -8.29 -4.56
CA ALA A 147 -12.61 -7.71 -3.92
C ALA A 147 -13.25 -8.70 -2.93
N ALA A 148 -13.41 -9.96 -3.36
CA ALA A 148 -13.96 -11.02 -2.52
C ALA A 148 -13.06 -11.31 -1.32
N LEU A 149 -11.73 -11.33 -1.49
CA LEU A 149 -10.79 -11.47 -0.39
C LEU A 149 -10.86 -10.30 0.60
N TYR A 150 -10.92 -9.06 0.12
CA TYR A 150 -11.13 -7.91 1.01
C TYR A 150 -12.42 -8.04 1.81
N ALA A 151 -13.52 -8.46 1.17
CA ALA A 151 -14.79 -8.69 1.86
C ALA A 151 -14.69 -9.80 2.91
N ALA A 152 -14.00 -10.90 2.60
CA ALA A 152 -13.80 -12.03 3.50
C ALA A 152 -13.00 -11.66 4.75
N VAL A 153 -11.94 -10.84 4.62
CA VAL A 153 -11.08 -10.47 5.74
C VAL A 153 -11.58 -9.23 6.52
N ALA A 154 -12.45 -8.40 5.94
CA ALA A 154 -12.94 -7.16 6.53
C ALA A 154 -13.51 -7.29 7.96
N PRO A 155 -14.25 -8.37 8.34
CA PRO A 155 -14.72 -8.53 9.71
C PRO A 155 -13.59 -8.60 10.74
N HIS A 156 -12.43 -9.10 10.34
CA HIS A 156 -11.25 -9.32 11.18
C HIS A 156 -10.24 -8.17 11.11
N ALA A 157 -10.39 -7.27 10.13
CA ALA A 157 -9.39 -6.28 9.79
C ALA A 157 -9.77 -4.87 10.27
N THR A 158 -8.81 -4.18 10.86
CA THR A 158 -8.80 -2.73 11.04
C THR A 158 -8.49 -2.01 9.73
N GLY A 159 -7.70 -2.65 8.87
CA GLY A 159 -7.47 -2.24 7.49
C GLY A 159 -6.72 -3.32 6.74
N SER A 160 -6.81 -3.32 5.42
CA SER A 160 -6.02 -4.21 4.56
C SER A 160 -5.58 -3.49 3.30
N HIS A 161 -4.63 -4.05 2.55
CA HIS A 161 -4.18 -3.50 1.28
C HIS A 161 -3.38 -4.53 0.49
N ILE A 162 -3.58 -4.56 -0.83
CA ILE A 162 -2.80 -5.40 -1.74
C ILE A 162 -1.41 -4.81 -1.92
N CYS A 163 -0.39 -5.62 -1.70
CA CYS A 163 0.99 -5.20 -1.80
C CYS A 163 1.42 -5.07 -3.27
N GLY A 164 2.33 -4.13 -3.52
CA GLY A 164 2.93 -3.91 -4.84
C GLY A 164 1.97 -3.24 -5.82
N ALA A 165 2.14 -3.54 -7.10
CA ALA A 165 1.33 -2.96 -8.18
C ALA A 165 -0.11 -3.51 -8.23
N GLY A 166 -0.41 -4.58 -7.47
CA GLY A 166 -1.75 -5.12 -7.25
C GLY A 166 -2.23 -6.19 -8.24
N ASN A 167 -3.49 -6.59 -8.04
CA ASN A 167 -4.20 -7.71 -8.69
C ASN A 167 -3.59 -9.12 -8.45
N GLY A 168 -2.63 -9.29 -7.54
CA GLY A 168 -2.10 -10.58 -7.13
C GLY A 168 -1.01 -10.46 -6.07
N GLY A 169 -0.40 -11.58 -5.68
CA GLY A 169 0.66 -11.59 -4.69
C GLY A 169 0.10 -11.64 -3.28
N HIS A 170 0.23 -10.56 -2.51
CA HIS A 170 -0.14 -10.57 -1.10
C HIS A 170 -1.08 -9.42 -0.76
N ILE A 171 -2.07 -9.68 0.10
CA ILE A 171 -2.80 -8.66 0.83
C ILE A 171 -2.22 -8.62 2.25
N VAL A 172 -1.76 -7.44 2.68
CA VAL A 172 -1.47 -7.21 4.09
C VAL A 172 -2.78 -6.88 4.81
N VAL A 173 -2.98 -7.47 5.98
CA VAL A 173 -4.16 -7.29 6.82
C VAL A 173 -3.69 -6.86 8.20
N PHE A 174 -4.15 -5.69 8.64
CA PHE A 174 -4.03 -5.27 10.03
C PHE A 174 -5.24 -5.78 10.79
N LEU A 175 -5.02 -6.78 11.64
CA LEU A 175 -6.04 -7.43 12.45
C LEU A 175 -6.56 -6.50 13.55
N LYS A 176 -7.84 -6.59 13.84
CA LYS A 176 -8.43 -5.96 15.02
C LYS A 176 -7.84 -6.56 16.30
N PRO A 177 -7.75 -5.78 17.39
CA PRO A 177 -7.44 -6.33 18.71
C PRO A 177 -8.41 -7.47 19.05
N GLY A 178 -7.87 -8.61 19.51
CA GLY A 178 -8.64 -9.82 19.82
C GLY A 178 -9.13 -10.63 18.60
N ALA A 179 -8.80 -10.24 17.37
CA ALA A 179 -9.12 -11.06 16.19
C ALA A 179 -8.23 -12.31 16.11
N SER A 180 -8.83 -13.44 15.75
CA SER A 180 -8.10 -14.70 15.54
C SER A 180 -7.55 -14.77 14.11
N VAL A 181 -6.24 -15.00 14.01
CA VAL A 181 -5.53 -15.29 12.74
C VAL A 181 -6.16 -16.51 12.07
N GLU A 182 -6.51 -17.54 12.84
CA GLU A 182 -7.12 -18.76 12.34
C GLU A 182 -8.52 -18.51 11.77
N ALA A 183 -9.32 -17.66 12.43
CA ALA A 183 -10.63 -17.28 11.93
C ALA A 183 -10.53 -16.50 10.60
N MET A 184 -9.60 -15.55 10.54
CA MET A 184 -9.32 -14.80 9.31
C MET A 184 -8.77 -15.74 8.21
N SER A 185 -7.88 -16.66 8.55
CA SER A 185 -7.33 -17.66 7.61
C SER A 185 -8.42 -18.57 7.06
N ARG A 186 -9.37 -19.03 7.88
CA ARG A 186 -10.53 -19.78 7.41
C ARG A 186 -11.43 -18.94 6.49
N ALA A 187 -11.64 -17.66 6.80
CA ALA A 187 -12.40 -16.77 5.95
C ALA A 187 -11.73 -16.57 4.58
N ALA A 188 -10.41 -16.35 4.56
CA ALA A 188 -9.64 -16.21 3.33
C ALA A 188 -9.65 -17.49 2.48
N ARG A 189 -9.38 -18.66 3.08
CA ARG A 189 -9.41 -19.97 2.38
C ARG A 189 -10.81 -20.37 1.91
N GLY A 190 -11.86 -19.87 2.56
CA GLY A 190 -13.24 -20.10 2.16
C GLY A 190 -13.72 -19.22 1.00
N CYS A 191 -12.89 -18.29 0.52
CA CYS A 191 -13.21 -17.39 -0.58
C CYS A 191 -13.20 -18.15 -1.92
N ALA A 192 -14.38 -18.43 -2.48
CA ALA A 192 -14.50 -19.24 -3.69
C ALA A 192 -13.91 -18.54 -4.93
N GLU A 193 -13.93 -17.21 -4.95
CA GLU A 193 -13.36 -16.37 -6.00
C GLU A 193 -11.83 -16.29 -5.96
N ALA A 194 -11.22 -16.74 -4.87
CA ALA A 194 -9.77 -16.81 -4.69
C ALA A 194 -9.37 -18.19 -4.11
N PRO A 195 -9.51 -19.28 -4.89
CA PRO A 195 -9.29 -20.65 -4.41
C PRO A 195 -7.85 -20.94 -4.00
N ASP A 196 -6.90 -20.17 -4.52
CA ASP A 196 -5.47 -20.27 -4.19
C ASP A 196 -5.07 -19.41 -2.97
N ALA A 197 -6.05 -18.83 -2.26
CA ALA A 197 -5.77 -17.92 -1.17
C ALA A 197 -5.26 -18.65 0.08
N GLU A 198 -4.11 -18.20 0.58
CA GLU A 198 -3.46 -18.76 1.77
C GLU A 198 -2.99 -17.66 2.71
N VAL A 199 -2.99 -17.92 4.02
CA VAL A 199 -2.53 -16.99 5.06
C VAL A 199 -1.32 -17.56 5.76
#